data_AF-I8W274-F1
#
_entry.id   AF-I8W274-F1
#
_cell.length_a   1.000
_cell.length_b   1.000
_cell.length_c   1.000
_cell.angle_alpha   90.00
_cell.angle_beta   90.00
_cell.angle_gamma   90.00
#
_symmetry.space_group_name_H-M   'P 1'
#
loop_
_entity.id
_entity.type
_entity.pdbx_description
1 polymer ?
#
loop_
_entity_poly.entity_id
_entity_poly.type
_entity_poly.pdbx_seq_one_letter_code
_entity_poly.pdbx_strand_id
1 'polypeptide(L)'
;MSLPATLLKILRLHLLKWILELFFREAIKELLNGNSVRAGRYGNFRIAFRSEGVEDINEFNANSMIKDARIVFQPSKLFRSEVINKLQFTVNCVTEDEVKYASLSDYRRAKGISGGGSGSDKPSGGGSGGGLDENPLG
;
A
#
# COMPACT_ATOMS: atom_id res chain seq x y z
N MET A 1 44.01 -2.03 -5.26
CA MET A 1 43.15 -1.62 -6.39
C MET A 1 41.72 -1.53 -5.87
N SER A 2 41.11 -0.34 -5.92
CA SER A 2 39.72 -0.13 -5.46
C SER A 2 38.76 -0.54 -6.57
N LEU A 3 37.71 -1.30 -6.24
CA LEU A 3 36.68 -1.66 -7.21
C LEU A 3 35.87 -0.42 -7.58
N PRO A 4 35.55 -0.20 -8.88
CA PRO A 4 34.73 0.92 -9.29
C PRO A 4 33.34 0.83 -8.64
N ALA A 5 32.79 1.97 -8.20
CA ALA A 5 31.54 2.03 -7.44
C ALA A 5 30.36 1.34 -8.15
N THR A 6 30.35 1.34 -9.48
CA THR A 6 29.36 0.64 -10.31
C THR A 6 29.43 -0.87 -10.13
N LEU A 7 30.64 -1.44 -10.10
CA LEU A 7 30.84 -2.87 -9.91
C LEU A 7 30.44 -3.30 -8.49
N LEU A 8 30.70 -2.46 -7.49
CA LEU A 8 30.25 -2.70 -6.12
C LEU A 8 28.71 -2.68 -6.01
N LYS A 9 28.03 -1.77 -6.71
CA LYS A 9 26.55 -1.73 -6.77
C LYS A 9 25.98 -2.99 -7.43
N ILE A 10 26.57 -3.44 -8.55
CA ILE A 10 26.12 -4.64 -9.26
C ILE A 10 26.31 -5.88 -8.39
N LEU A 11 27.47 -6.01 -7.73
CA LEU A 11 27.75 -7.11 -6.82
C LEU A 11 26.76 -7.14 -5.66
N ARG A 12 26.50 -5.98 -5.03
CA ARG A 12 25.53 -5.85 -3.93
C ARG A 12 24.13 -6.25 -4.36
N LEU A 13 23.66 -5.79 -5.53
CA LEU A 13 22.32 -6.11 -6.00
C LEU A 13 22.16 -7.60 -6.29
N HIS A 14 23.16 -8.23 -6.92
CA HIS A 14 23.15 -9.67 -7.16
C HIS A 14 23.12 -10.43 -5.84
N LEU A 15 24.00 -10.10 -4.89
CA LEU A 15 24.04 -10.76 -3.60
C LEU A 15 22.70 -10.67 -2.85
N LEU A 16 22.02 -9.53 -2.90
CA LEU A 16 20.69 -9.38 -2.29
C LEU A 16 19.63 -10.27 -2.96
N LYS A 17 19.63 -10.37 -4.29
CA LYS A 17 18.72 -11.27 -5.02
C LYS A 17 18.97 -12.73 -4.64
N TRP A 18 20.23 -13.14 -4.66
CA TRP A 18 20.64 -14.50 -4.29
C TRP A 18 20.26 -14.87 -2.86
N ILE A 19 20.46 -13.97 -1.90
CA ILE A 19 20.05 -14.19 -0.50
C ILE A 19 18.54 -14.34 -0.39
N LEU A 20 17.77 -13.55 -1.14
CA LEU A 20 16.32 -13.63 -1.12
C LEU A 20 15.80 -14.95 -1.69
N GLU A 21 16.37 -15.41 -2.82
CA GLU A 21 16.07 -16.72 -3.40
C GLU A 21 16.45 -17.86 -2.45
N LEU A 22 17.61 -17.77 -1.81
CA LEU A 22 18.05 -18.74 -0.80
C LEU A 22 17.08 -18.79 0.39
N PHE A 23 16.66 -17.63 0.89
CA PHE A 23 15.68 -17.54 1.98
C PHE A 23 14.37 -18.23 1.59
N PHE A 24 13.81 -17.93 0.42
CA PHE A 24 12.55 -18.53 0.00
C PHE A 24 12.65 -20.03 -0.28
N ARG A 25 13.79 -20.49 -0.80
CA ARG A 25 14.04 -21.92 -0.98
C ARG A 25 13.95 -22.68 0.34
N GLU A 26 14.50 -22.13 1.42
CA GLU A 26 14.41 -22.75 2.74
C GLU A 26 13.02 -22.56 3.35
N ALA A 27 12.41 -21.39 3.15
CA ALA A 27 11.06 -21.10 3.62
C ALA A 27 10.04 -22.10 3.08
N ILE A 28 10.16 -22.54 1.82
CA ILE A 28 9.27 -23.54 1.22
C ILE A 28 9.32 -24.85 2.00
N LYS A 29 10.51 -25.33 2.39
CA LYS A 29 10.65 -26.58 3.15
C LYS A 29 9.97 -26.48 4.51
N GLU A 30 10.23 -25.39 5.23
CA GLU A 30 9.62 -25.14 6.53
C GLU A 30 8.10 -25.03 6.44
N LEU A 31 7.58 -24.34 5.44
CA LEU A 31 6.14 -24.23 5.21
C LEU A 31 5.52 -25.60 4.90
N LEU A 32 6.15 -26.42 4.05
CA LEU A 32 5.68 -27.78 3.74
C LEU A 32 5.67 -28.69 4.98
N ASN A 33 6.56 -28.46 5.94
CA ASN A 33 6.56 -29.13 7.24
C ASN A 33 5.49 -28.60 8.22
N GLY A 34 4.69 -27.60 7.80
CA GLY A 34 3.67 -26.96 8.63
C GLY A 34 4.22 -25.85 9.54
N ASN A 35 5.51 -25.53 9.48
CA ASN A 35 6.12 -24.52 10.31
C ASN A 35 5.86 -23.10 9.76
N SER A 36 5.82 -22.12 10.67
CA SER A 36 5.76 -20.72 10.28
C SER A 36 7.17 -20.16 10.05
N VAL A 37 7.38 -19.43 8.97
CA VAL A 37 8.68 -18.86 8.61
C VAL A 37 8.71 -17.37 8.93
N ARG A 38 9.69 -16.94 9.72
CA ARG A 38 9.84 -15.54 10.13
C ARG A 38 10.62 -14.73 9.09
N ALA A 39 10.00 -13.70 8.53
CA ALA A 39 10.65 -12.70 7.68
C ALA A 39 11.27 -11.58 8.54
N GLY A 40 12.22 -11.95 9.39
CA GLY A 40 12.85 -11.04 10.35
C GLY A 40 11.83 -10.30 11.23
N ARG A 41 11.92 -8.97 11.26
CA ARG A 41 11.02 -8.09 12.03
C ARG A 41 9.74 -7.70 11.28
N TYR A 42 9.59 -8.11 10.02
CA TYR A 42 8.53 -7.62 9.14
C TYR A 42 7.26 -8.46 9.19
N GLY A 43 7.36 -9.73 9.59
CA GLY A 43 6.21 -10.61 9.72
C GLY A 43 6.57 -12.09 9.66
N ASN A 44 5.55 -12.92 9.47
CA ASN A 44 5.68 -14.35 9.31
C ASN A 44 4.86 -14.85 8.11
N PHE A 45 5.39 -15.87 7.45
CA PHE A 45 4.66 -16.69 6.47
C PHE A 45 4.14 -17.92 7.17
N ARG A 46 2.90 -18.31 6.86
CA ARG A 46 2.30 -19.57 7.32
C ARG A 46 1.39 -20.14 6.25
N ILE A 47 1.18 -21.46 6.28
CA ILE A 47 0.12 -22.09 5.50
C ILE A 47 -1.21 -21.91 6.25
N ALA A 48 -2.27 -21.60 5.52
CA ALA A 48 -3.64 -21.67 5.99
C ALA A 48 -4.47 -22.51 5.02
N PHE A 49 -5.37 -23.32 5.53
CA PHE A 49 -6.32 -24.10 4.76
C PHE A 49 -7.66 -24.11 5.49
N ARG A 50 -8.71 -24.54 4.79
CA ARG A 50 -10.01 -24.85 5.36
C ARG A 50 -10.21 -26.37 5.27
N SER A 51 -11.07 -26.90 6.12
CA SER A 51 -11.48 -28.30 6.01
C SER A 51 -12.98 -28.41 6.20
N GLU A 52 -13.59 -29.34 5.49
CA GLU A 52 -14.94 -29.81 5.79
C GLU A 52 -14.88 -30.73 7.00
N GLY A 53 -15.73 -30.48 7.99
CA GLY A 53 -15.86 -31.33 9.16
C GLY A 53 -16.72 -32.55 8.85
N VAL A 54 -16.47 -33.64 9.57
CA VAL A 54 -17.26 -34.88 9.53
C VAL A 54 -17.67 -35.26 10.94
N GLU A 55 -18.77 -36.00 11.08
CA GLU A 55 -19.26 -36.48 12.39
C GLU A 55 -18.46 -37.70 12.87
N ASP A 56 -18.11 -38.62 11.96
CA ASP A 56 -17.24 -39.76 12.23
C ASP A 56 -15.83 -39.50 11.69
N ILE A 57 -14.83 -39.68 12.57
CA ILE A 57 -13.42 -39.55 12.23
C ILE A 57 -12.97 -40.52 11.12
N ASN A 58 -13.60 -41.69 11.01
CA ASN A 58 -13.27 -42.70 10.00
C ASN A 58 -13.68 -42.25 8.58
N GLU A 59 -14.55 -41.24 8.47
CA GLU A 59 -14.97 -40.67 7.19
C GLU A 59 -14.06 -39.51 6.74
N PHE A 60 -13.16 -39.03 7.60
CA PHE A 60 -12.30 -37.91 7.26
C PHE A 60 -11.26 -38.31 6.22
N ASN A 61 -11.29 -37.62 5.07
CA ASN A 61 -10.30 -37.80 4.00
C ASN A 61 -9.58 -36.48 3.71
N ALA A 62 -8.31 -36.40 4.09
CA ALA A 62 -7.50 -35.20 3.92
C ALA A 62 -7.39 -34.72 2.46
N ASN A 63 -7.41 -35.63 1.48
CA ASN A 63 -7.22 -35.29 0.06
C ASN A 63 -8.46 -34.64 -0.57
N SER A 64 -9.66 -34.94 -0.07
CA SER A 64 -10.91 -34.38 -0.60
C SER A 64 -11.52 -33.31 0.31
N MET A 65 -11.25 -33.36 1.62
CA MET A 65 -11.88 -32.49 2.61
C MET A 65 -11.04 -31.28 3.00
N ILE A 66 -9.71 -31.29 2.80
CA ILE A 66 -8.87 -30.09 2.96
C ILE A 66 -8.96 -29.25 1.68
N LYS A 67 -9.40 -28.00 1.83
CA LYS A 67 -9.68 -27.07 0.73
C LYS A 67 -8.99 -25.72 0.98
N ASP A 68 -8.82 -24.94 -0.08
CA ASP A 68 -8.32 -23.55 -0.03
C ASP A 68 -6.98 -23.37 0.70
N ALA A 69 -6.05 -24.30 0.45
CA ALA A 69 -4.67 -24.17 0.90
C ALA A 69 -4.04 -22.91 0.28
N ARG A 70 -3.52 -22.03 1.13
CA ARG A 70 -2.90 -20.76 0.72
C ARG A 70 -1.76 -20.39 1.65
N ILE A 71 -0.83 -19.61 1.12
CA ILE A 71 0.22 -18.97 1.91
C ILE A 71 -0.31 -17.63 2.41
N VAL A 72 -0.19 -17.39 3.71
CA VAL A 72 -0.56 -16.13 4.36
C VAL A 72 0.69 -15.48 4.92
N PHE A 73 0.96 -14.26 4.49
CA PHE A 73 1.91 -13.39 5.17
C PHE A 73 1.17 -12.53 6.20
N GLN A 74 1.51 -12.67 7.48
CA GLN A 74 0.99 -11.79 8.52
C GLN A 74 2.05 -10.74 8.86
N PRO A 75 1.86 -9.49 8.41
CA PRO A 75 2.82 -8.43 8.70
C PRO A 75 2.84 -8.09 10.19
N SER A 76 4.02 -7.76 10.70
CA SER A 76 4.22 -7.35 12.09
C SER A 76 3.58 -5.99 12.36
N LYS A 77 3.35 -5.67 13.65
CA LYS A 77 2.83 -4.36 14.05
C LYS A 77 3.73 -3.21 13.57
N LEU A 78 5.06 -3.39 13.69
CA LEU A 78 6.05 -2.42 13.25
C LEU A 78 5.94 -2.17 11.75
N PHE A 79 5.96 -3.24 10.93
CA PHE A 79 5.88 -3.11 9.48
C PHE A 79 4.56 -2.48 9.03
N ARG A 80 3.44 -2.86 9.65
CA ARG A 80 2.14 -2.21 9.42
C ARG A 80 2.20 -0.71 9.74
N SER A 81 2.77 -0.32 10.87
CA SER A 81 2.83 1.09 11.26
C SER A 81 3.71 1.94 10.34
N GLU A 82 4.79 1.37 9.80
CA GLU A 82 5.67 2.08 8.88
C GLU A 82 5.04 2.32 7.51
N VAL A 83 4.19 1.40 7.05
CA VAL A 83 3.57 1.47 5.73
C VAL A 83 2.19 2.12 5.81
N ILE A 84 1.27 1.53 6.58
CA ILE A 84 -0.15 1.91 6.59
C ILE A 84 -0.36 3.30 7.17
N ASN A 85 0.33 3.63 8.27
CA ASN A 85 0.15 4.94 8.92
C ASN A 85 0.74 6.09 8.09
N LYS A 86 1.59 5.80 7.11
CA LYS A 86 2.20 6.78 6.21
C LYS A 86 1.52 6.83 4.84
N LEU A 87 0.45 6.05 4.63
CA LEU A 87 -0.32 6.12 3.40
C LEU A 87 -0.95 7.51 3.27
N GLN A 88 -0.68 8.15 2.14
CA GLN A 88 -1.36 9.39 1.74
C GLN A 88 -2.31 9.04 0.60
N PHE A 89 -3.57 9.49 0.74
CA PHE A 89 -4.58 9.33 -0.29
C PHE A 89 -4.85 10.68 -0.93
N THR A 90 -4.80 10.76 -2.26
CA THR A 90 -5.18 11.95 -3.01
C THR A 90 -6.36 11.64 -3.91
N VAL A 91 -7.39 12.50 -3.85
CA VAL A 91 -8.56 12.39 -4.73
C VAL A 91 -8.25 13.14 -6.02
N ASN A 92 -7.85 12.38 -7.04
CA ASN A 92 -7.41 12.93 -8.32
C ASN A 92 -8.56 13.20 -9.31
N CYS A 93 -9.77 12.70 -9.08
CA CYS A 93 -10.97 13.06 -9.86
C CYS A 93 -12.25 12.68 -9.13
N VAL A 94 -13.36 13.35 -9.46
CA VAL A 94 -14.71 13.01 -9.01
C VAL A 94 -15.58 12.86 -10.26
N THR A 95 -16.46 11.88 -10.31
CA THR A 95 -17.41 11.70 -11.43
C THR A 95 -18.81 11.58 -10.89
N GLU A 96 -19.75 12.32 -11.47
CA GLU A 96 -21.18 12.28 -11.14
C GLU A 96 -21.98 12.48 -12.43
N ASP A 97 -22.95 11.60 -12.70
CA ASP A 97 -23.83 11.67 -13.87
C ASP A 97 -23.08 11.98 -15.19
N GLU A 98 -22.04 11.20 -15.48
CA GLU A 98 -21.16 11.33 -16.66
C GLU A 98 -20.29 12.61 -16.72
N VAL A 99 -20.41 13.51 -15.74
CA VAL A 99 -19.56 14.69 -15.60
C VAL A 99 -18.32 14.35 -14.80
N LYS A 100 -17.15 14.49 -15.44
CA LYS A 100 -15.84 14.28 -14.82
C LYS A 100 -15.25 15.60 -14.32
N TYR A 101 -15.03 15.67 -13.01
CA TYR A 101 -14.35 16.77 -12.34
C TYR A 101 -12.88 16.41 -12.11
N ALA A 102 -11.96 17.28 -12.53
CA ALA A 102 -10.52 17.04 -12.46
C ALA A 102 -9.95 17.09 -11.04
N SER A 103 -10.71 17.60 -10.07
CA SER A 103 -10.35 17.54 -8.66
C SER A 103 -11.58 17.60 -7.76
N LEU A 104 -11.41 17.23 -6.49
CA LEU A 104 -12.44 17.40 -5.45
C LEU A 104 -12.81 18.89 -5.29
N SER A 105 -11.85 19.80 -5.47
CA SER A 105 -12.13 21.23 -5.44
C SER A 105 -13.01 21.70 -6.61
N ASP A 106 -12.84 21.14 -7.80
CA ASP A 106 -13.64 21.46 -8.99
C ASP A 106 -15.08 20.98 -8.82
N TYR A 107 -15.23 19.78 -8.28
CA TYR A 107 -16.51 19.21 -7.90
C TYR A 107 -17.26 20.10 -6.88
N ARG A 108 -16.59 20.50 -5.79
CA ARG A 108 -17.18 21.38 -4.78
C ARG A 108 -17.61 22.73 -5.34
N ARG A 109 -16.81 23.32 -6.24
CA ARG A 109 -17.16 24.56 -6.96
C ARG A 109 -18.38 24.38 -7.85
N ALA A 110 -18.43 23.30 -8.63
CA ALA A 110 -19.55 23.03 -9.54
C ALA A 110 -20.88 22.74 -8.81
N LYS A 111 -20.82 22.13 -7.62
CA LYS A 111 -22.00 21.80 -6.80
C LYS A 111 -22.38 22.88 -5.79
N GLY A 112 -21.65 24.01 -5.74
CA GLY A 112 -21.93 25.11 -4.81
C GLY A 112 -21.75 24.73 -3.34
N ILE A 113 -20.94 23.71 -3.03
CA ILE A 113 -20.72 23.22 -1.67
C ILE A 113 -19.64 24.09 -1.01
N SER A 114 -20.03 25.04 -0.14
CA SER A 114 -19.12 25.85 0.66
C SER A 114 -19.01 25.29 2.09
N GLY A 115 -17.80 24.87 2.48
CA GLY A 115 -17.46 24.53 3.87
C GLY A 115 -17.08 23.06 4.09
N GLY A 116 -15.78 22.80 4.28
CA GLY A 116 -15.29 21.46 4.65
C GLY A 116 -13.78 21.24 4.50
N GLY A 117 -12.97 22.10 5.12
CA GLY A 117 -11.67 21.74 5.74
C GLY A 117 -10.44 21.39 4.88
N SER A 118 -9.46 22.29 4.96
CA SER A 118 -8.00 22.12 5.00
C SER A 118 -7.27 21.43 3.83
N GLY A 119 -6.66 22.27 2.98
CA GLY A 119 -5.64 21.94 2.00
C GLY A 119 -4.93 23.23 1.62
N SER A 120 -4.00 23.64 2.48
CA SER A 120 -3.14 24.81 2.30
C SER A 120 -2.15 24.57 1.16
N ASP A 121 -2.51 24.96 -0.06
CA ASP A 121 -1.55 25.17 -1.14
C ASP A 121 -2.03 26.32 -2.04
N LYS A 122 -1.66 27.54 -1.65
CA LYS A 122 -1.53 28.68 -2.57
C LYS A 122 -0.33 29.52 -2.16
N PRO A 123 0.74 29.54 -2.96
CA PRO A 123 1.52 30.73 -3.16
C PRO A 123 1.24 31.33 -4.55
N SER A 124 0.97 32.64 -4.53
CA SER A 124 1.32 33.64 -5.53
C SER A 124 0.65 33.68 -6.91
N GLY A 125 0.28 34.90 -7.34
CA GLY A 125 0.40 35.29 -8.75
C GLY A 125 -0.70 36.17 -9.34
N GLY A 126 -0.63 37.49 -9.09
CA GLY A 126 -0.79 38.59 -10.07
C GLY A 126 -2.04 38.70 -10.95
N GLY A 127 -2.74 39.83 -10.85
CA GLY A 127 -3.72 40.29 -11.85
C GLY A 127 -4.17 41.73 -11.60
N SER A 128 -3.49 42.67 -12.26
CA SER A 128 -3.74 44.12 -12.27
C SER A 128 -5.11 44.47 -12.86
N GLY A 129 -5.76 45.51 -12.30
CA GLY A 129 -7.01 46.06 -12.84
C GLY A 129 -7.43 47.30 -12.06
N GLY A 130 -6.89 48.46 -12.44
CA GLY A 130 -7.20 49.75 -11.85
C GLY A 130 -8.64 50.20 -12.15
N GLY A 131 -9.22 50.92 -11.19
CA GLY A 131 -10.45 51.68 -11.32
C GLY A 131 -10.35 52.87 -10.37
N LEU A 132 -10.27 54.06 -10.96
CA LEU A 132 -10.30 55.34 -10.29
C LEU A 132 -11.74 55.64 -9.85
N ASP A 133 -11.95 55.83 -8.56
CA ASP A 133 -12.97 56.71 -8.04
C ASP A 133 -12.54 57.22 -6.66
N GLU A 134 -12.04 58.45 -6.66
CA GLU A 134 -11.90 59.26 -5.47
C GLU A 134 -13.27 59.75 -5.04
N ASN A 135 -13.59 59.66 -3.75
CA ASN A 135 -14.49 60.62 -3.11
C ASN A 135 -14.29 60.64 -1.59
N PRO A 136 -14.54 61.77 -0.91
CA PRO A 136 -13.54 62.42 -0.09
C PRO A 136 -14.17 62.77 1.25
N LEU A 137 -14.11 61.86 2.20
CA LEU A 137 -14.47 62.17 3.58
C LEU A 137 -13.27 61.83 4.46
N GLY A 138 -12.30 62.74 4.38
CA GLY A 138 -11.30 63.12 5.39
C GLY A 138 -10.66 62.00 6.19
#